data_AF-A0A382X017-F1
#
_entry.id   AF-A0A382X017-F1
#
_cell.length_a   1.000
_cell.length_b   1.000
_cell.length_c   1.000
_cell.angle_alpha   90.00
_cell.angle_beta   90.00
_cell.angle_gamma   90.00
#
_symmetry.space_group_name_H-M   'P 1'
#
loop_
_entity.id
_entity.type
_entity.pdbx_description
1 polymer ?
#
loop_
_entity_poly.entity_id
_entity_poly.type
_entity_poly.pdbx_seq_one_letter_code
_entity_poly.pdbx_strand_id
1 'polypeptide(L)' 'DLPRQINAYDHRRNEIYRIPPEKYRMAAESGNPDFYGWSEDKTRQVSVRERDDLADFLRRHGFGLG' A
#
# COMPACT_ATOMS: atom_id res chain seq x y z
N ASP A 1 -7.03 20.47 5.21
CA ASP A 1 -5.99 20.14 4.22
C ASP A 1 -5.57 18.68 4.35
N LEU A 2 -5.91 17.84 3.37
CA LEU A 2 -5.69 16.38 3.42
C LEU A 2 -4.21 16.00 3.23
N PRO A 3 -3.47 16.54 2.25
CA PRO A 3 -2.05 16.22 2.06
C PRO A 3 -1.20 16.47 3.31
N ARG A 4 -1.40 17.61 3.99
CA ARG A 4 -0.70 17.90 5.26
C ARG A 4 -1.00 16.88 6.35
N GLN A 5 -2.24 16.39 6.44
CA GLN A 5 -2.61 15.38 7.44
C GLN A 5 -1.97 14.02 7.14
N ILE A 6 -1.91 13.63 5.86
CA ILE A 6 -1.24 12.41 5.42
C ILE A 6 0.26 12.49 5.74
N ASN A 7 0.93 13.58 5.34
CA ASN A 7 2.35 13.75 5.62
C ASN A 7 2.66 13.72 7.13
N ALA A 8 1.85 14.42 7.95
CA ALA A 8 2.02 14.41 9.39
C ALA A 8 1.82 13.01 10.00
N TYR A 9 0.88 12.22 9.47
CA TYR A 9 0.69 10.83 9.88
C TYR A 9 1.89 9.96 9.49
N ASP A 10 2.37 10.10 8.26
CA ASP A 10 3.51 9.33 7.75
C ASP A 10 4.77 9.54 8.60
N HIS A 11 5.07 10.79 8.97
CA HIS A 11 6.21 11.08 9.85
C HIS A 11 6.04 10.46 11.25
N ARG A 12 4.88 10.67 11.91
CA ARG A 12 4.60 10.05 13.23
C ARG A 12 4.70 8.53 13.18
N ARG A 13 4.19 7.90 12.12
CA ARG A 13 4.26 6.45 11.99
C ARG A 13 5.68 5.98 11.70
N ASN A 14 6.45 6.70 10.88
CA ASN A 14 7.84 6.36 10.58
C ASN A 14 8.75 6.46 11.82
N GLU A 15 8.43 7.34 12.78
CA GLU A 15 9.13 7.40 14.08
C GLU A 15 8.96 6.12 14.90
N ILE A 16 7.79 5.46 14.82
CA ILE A 16 7.47 4.25 15.59
C ILE A 16 7.81 2.96 14.81
N TYR A 17 7.54 2.97 13.50
CA TYR A 17 7.55 1.80 12.62
C TYR A 17 8.29 2.10 11.32
N ARG A 18 9.54 2.58 11.45
CA ARG A 18 10.42 2.82 10.31
C ARG A 18 10.52 1.58 9.43
N ILE A 19 10.29 1.77 8.13
CA ILE A 19 10.52 0.73 7.13
C ILE A 19 11.96 0.90 6.65
N PRO A 20 12.84 -0.10 6.78
CA PRO A 20 14.21 0.00 6.31
C PRO A 20 14.29 -0.26 4.78
N PRO A 21 15.30 0.28 4.06
CA PRO A 21 15.39 0.21 2.60
C PRO A 21 15.29 -1.20 2.00
N GLU A 22 15.83 -2.21 2.68
CA GLU A 22 15.77 -3.61 2.25
C GLU A 22 14.35 -4.21 2.25
N LYS A 23 13.38 -3.51 2.85
CA LYS A 23 11.96 -3.90 2.89
C LYS A 23 11.07 -3.03 2.00
N TYR A 24 11.62 -2.12 1.21
CA TYR A 24 10.82 -1.29 0.33
C TYR A 24 10.16 -2.16 -0.74
N ARG A 25 8.83 -2.09 -0.84
CA ARG A 25 8.10 -2.80 -1.90
C ARG A 25 8.51 -2.27 -3.27
N MET A 26 8.56 -3.17 -4.25
CA MET A 26 8.81 -2.85 -5.66
C MET A 26 9.99 -1.90 -5.88
N ALA A 27 11.08 -2.09 -5.12
CA ALA A 27 12.23 -1.19 -5.17
C ALA A 27 12.92 -1.19 -6.56
N ALA A 28 12.85 -2.32 -7.28
CA ALA A 28 13.39 -2.42 -8.63
C ALA A 28 12.58 -1.59 -9.64
N GLU A 29 11.26 -1.54 -9.49
CA GLU A 29 10.35 -0.85 -10.41
C GLU A 29 10.14 0.62 -10.04
N SER A 30 10.11 0.95 -8.75
CA SER A 30 9.74 2.27 -8.23
C SER A 30 10.92 3.04 -7.60
N GLY A 31 12.13 2.47 -7.61
CA GLY A 31 13.33 3.10 -7.08
C GLY A 31 13.30 3.31 -5.55
N ASN A 32 14.24 4.14 -5.10
CA ASN A 32 14.51 4.41 -3.68
C ASN A 32 14.31 5.91 -3.35
N PRO A 33 13.17 6.30 -2.75
CA PRO A 33 12.88 7.69 -2.46
C PRO A 33 13.61 8.19 -1.21
N ASP A 34 13.82 9.50 -1.12
CA ASP A 34 14.45 10.15 0.05
C ASP A 34 13.67 9.91 1.36
N PHE A 35 12.35 9.73 1.26
CA PHE A 35 11.48 9.36 2.37
C PHE A 35 10.52 8.24 1.96
N TYR A 36 10.54 7.13 2.70
CA TYR A 36 9.64 5.99 2.50
C TYR A 36 8.70 5.83 3.69
N GLY A 37 7.55 6.50 3.60
CA GLY A 37 6.48 6.47 4.59
C GLY A 37 5.49 5.33 4.38
N TRP A 38 4.47 5.27 5.24
CA TRP A 38 3.41 4.27 5.14
C TRP A 38 2.52 4.49 3.92
N SER A 39 2.26 5.75 3.54
CA SER A 39 1.49 6.03 2.34
C SER A 39 2.20 5.57 1.07
N GLU A 40 3.52 5.75 0.94
CA GLU A 40 4.30 5.22 -0.18
C GLU A 40 4.29 3.68 -0.21
N ASP A 41 4.52 3.05 0.95
CA ASP A 41 4.44 1.60 1.12
C ASP A 41 3.07 1.03 0.69
N LYS A 42 1.98 1.76 1.00
CA LYS A 42 0.62 1.42 0.59
C LYS A 42 0.39 1.65 -0.89
N THR A 43 0.83 2.78 -1.44
CA THR A 43 0.75 3.05 -2.89
C THR A 43 1.37 1.91 -3.66
N ARG A 44 2.57 1.44 -3.27
CA ARG A 44 3.22 0.29 -3.92
C ARG A 44 2.53 -1.04 -3.65
N GLN A 45 1.86 -1.20 -2.52
CA GLN A 45 1.09 -2.43 -2.24
C GLN A 45 -0.13 -2.56 -3.15
N VAL A 46 -0.80 -1.44 -3.44
CA VAL A 46 -2.06 -1.44 -4.19
C VAL A 46 -1.90 -0.95 -5.64
N SER A 47 -0.68 -0.70 -6.10
CA SER A 47 -0.38 -0.29 -7.47
C SER A 47 -0.57 -1.42 -8.48
N VAL A 48 -0.47 -2.67 -8.03
CA VAL A 48 -0.71 -3.86 -8.84
C VAL A 48 -2.10 -4.39 -8.51
N ARG A 49 -2.91 -4.57 -9.56
CA ARG A 49 -4.21 -5.20 -9.41
C ARG A 49 -4.01 -6.68 -9.10
N GLU A 50 -4.54 -7.12 -7.98
CA GLU A 50 -4.55 -8.51 -7.56
C GLU A 50 -5.98 -9.05 -7.49
N ARG A 51 -6.13 -10.38 -7.52
CA ARG A 51 -7.40 -11.09 -7.26
C ARG A 51 -8.53 -10.76 -8.25
N ASP A 52 -8.18 -10.68 -9.53
CA ASP A 52 -9.14 -10.45 -10.62
C ASP A 52 -10.27 -11.50 -10.66
N ASP A 53 -10.03 -12.70 -10.13
CA ASP A 53 -10.96 -13.83 -10.10
C ASP A 53 -11.79 -13.93 -8.80
N LEU A 54 -11.55 -13.06 -7.81
CA LEU A 54 -12.20 -13.14 -6.51
C LEU A 54 -13.72 -13.04 -6.61
N ALA A 55 -14.23 -12.17 -7.47
CA ALA A 55 -15.67 -12.01 -7.68
C ALA A 55 -16.31 -13.33 -8.15
N ASP A 56 -15.68 -14.02 -9.10
CA ASP A 56 -16.18 -15.29 -9.61
C ASP A 56 -16.02 -16.43 -8.60
N PHE A 57 -14.93 -16.44 -7.84
CA PHE A 57 -14.76 -17.37 -6.72
C PHE A 57 -15.90 -17.24 -5.71
N LEU A 58 -16.24 -16.01 -5.30
CA LEU A 58 -17.32 -15.74 -4.35
C LEU A 58 -18.68 -16.18 -4.90
N ARG A 59 -18.98 -15.90 -6.16
CA ARG A 59 -20.21 -16.38 -6.82
C ARG A 59 -20.32 -17.90 -6.83
N ARG A 60 -19.22 -18.62 -7.13
CA ARG A 60 -19.18 -20.10 -7.09
C ARG A 60 -19.44 -20.67 -5.69
N HIS A 61 -19.17 -19.90 -4.63
CA HIS A 61 -19.43 -20.27 -3.24
C HIS A 61 -20.75 -19.74 -2.69
N GLY A 62 -21.66 -19.27 -3.56
CA GLY A 62 -23.00 -18.85 -3.18
C GLY A 62 -23.10 -17.44 -2.56
N PHE A 63 -22.04 -16.63 -2.62
CA PHE A 63 -22.11 -15.23 -2.21
C PHE A 63 -22.73 -14.36 -3.32
N GLY A 64 -23.72 -13.54 -2.96
CA GLY A 64 -24.25 -12.48 -3.81
C GLY A 64 -23.43 -11.19 -3.67
N LEU A 65 -23.00 -10.59 -4.80
CA LEU A 65 -22.19 -9.36 -4.84
C LEU A 65 -23.04 -8.13 -5.22
N GLY A 66 -24.24 -8.03 -4.64
CA GLY A 66 -25.24 -7.00 -4.95
C GLY A 66 -24.80 -5.57 -4.64
#